data_AF-A0A2S8V7W6-F1
#
_entry.id   AF-A0A2S8V7W6-F1
#
_cell.length_a   1.000
_cell.length_b   1.000
_cell.length_c   1.000
_cell.angle_alpha   90.00
_cell.angle_beta   90.00
_cell.angle_gamma   90.00
#
_symmetry.space_group_name_H-M   'P 1'
#
loop_
_entity.id
_entity.type
_entity.pdbx_description
1 polymer ?
#
loop_
_entity_poly.entity_id
_entity_poly.type
_entity_poly.pdbx_seq_one_letter_code
_entity_poly.pdbx_strand_id
1 'polypeptide(L)' 'MGRSRDNWSTHRRKIKNKESLPKNAIRKICNYRSRGVSVKRIHEILTEQKEISASYETLLKYIEDVEKDV' A
#
# COMPACT_ATOMS: atom_id res chain seq x y z
N MET A 1 27.97 -7.10 6.68
CA MET A 1 26.82 -7.57 5.88
C MET A 1 25.52 -7.02 6.47
N GLY A 2 24.96 -5.95 5.93
CA GLY A 2 23.67 -5.45 6.43
C GLY A 2 23.34 -4.04 5.96
N ARG A 3 22.95 -3.88 4.70
CA ARG A 3 22.54 -2.56 4.15
C ARG A 3 21.30 -2.59 3.26
N SER A 4 20.54 -3.69 3.21
CA SER A 4 19.40 -3.81 2.27
C SER A 4 18.01 -3.78 2.95
N ARG A 5 17.94 -3.89 4.28
CA ARG A 5 16.64 -3.92 5.01
C ARG A 5 16.08 -2.53 5.38
N ASP A 6 16.93 -1.50 5.37
CA ASP A 6 16.58 -0.16 5.85
C ASP A 6 15.91 0.74 4.80
N ASN A 7 16.19 0.52 3.51
CA ASN A 7 15.58 1.34 2.46
C ASN A 7 14.06 1.11 2.41
N TRP A 8 13.59 -0.14 2.32
CA TRP A 8 12.16 -0.42 2.20
C TRP A 8 11.33 0.00 3.44
N SER A 9 11.91 -0.09 4.63
CA SER A 9 11.25 0.26 5.89
C SER A 9 11.19 1.78 6.12
N THR A 10 12.23 2.51 5.72
CA THR A 10 12.27 3.98 5.73
C THR A 10 11.38 4.56 4.63
N HIS A 11 11.36 3.90 3.46
CA HIS A 11 10.52 4.26 2.32
C HIS A 11 9.03 4.09 2.66
N ARG A 12 8.64 2.94 3.23
CA ARG A 12 7.29 2.74 3.77
C ARG A 12 6.90 3.76 4.85
N ARG A 13 7.86 4.27 5.66
CA ARG A 13 7.57 5.32 6.65
C ARG A 13 7.30 6.68 6.00
N LYS A 14 8.03 7.03 4.94
CA LYS A 14 7.81 8.29 4.19
C LYS A 14 6.45 8.28 3.50
N ILE A 15 6.10 7.16 2.87
CA ILE A 15 4.78 6.96 2.27
C ILE A 15 3.69 7.01 3.37
N LYS A 16 3.93 6.35 4.52
CA LYS A 16 3.05 6.41 5.70
C LYS A 16 2.68 7.80 6.20
N ASN A 17 3.62 8.73 6.14
CA ASN A 17 3.38 10.09 6.61
C ASN A 17 2.64 10.96 5.58
N LYS A 18 2.44 10.47 4.34
CA LYS A 18 1.67 11.14 3.28
C LYS A 18 0.31 10.47 3.00
N GLU A 19 -0.08 9.47 3.79
CA GLU A 19 -1.19 8.57 3.47
C GLU A 19 -2.59 9.20 3.64
N SER A 20 -3.39 9.17 2.56
CA SER A 20 -4.86 9.30 2.59
C SER A 20 -5.57 8.01 3.05
N LEU A 21 -4.81 6.95 3.37
CA LEU A 21 -5.34 5.63 3.70
C LEU A 21 -4.97 5.24 5.14
N PRO A 22 -5.82 4.48 5.86
CA PRO A 22 -5.50 4.04 7.21
C PRO A 22 -4.35 3.03 7.24
N LYS A 23 -3.46 3.17 8.22
CA LYS A 23 -2.24 2.35 8.43
C LYS A 23 -2.44 0.83 8.30
N ASN A 24 -3.60 0.32 8.68
CA ASN A 24 -3.96 -1.10 8.55
C ASN A 24 -4.20 -1.50 7.09
N ALA A 25 -4.92 -0.67 6.33
CA ALA A 25 -5.19 -0.90 4.91
C ALA A 25 -3.88 -0.94 4.12
N ILE A 26 -2.95 -0.02 4.34
CA ILE A 26 -1.64 -0.05 3.67
C ILE A 26 -0.88 -1.34 3.91
N ARG A 27 -0.87 -1.83 5.15
CA ARG A 27 -0.20 -3.09 5.48
C ARG A 27 -0.78 -4.25 4.66
N LYS A 28 -2.10 -4.28 4.50
CA LYS A 28 -2.79 -5.29 3.68
C LYS A 28 -2.53 -5.10 2.19
N ILE A 29 -2.60 -3.87 1.67
CA ILE A 29 -2.28 -3.54 0.27
C ILE A 29 -0.90 -4.07 -0.10
N CYS A 30 0.12 -3.76 0.71
CA CYS A 30 1.48 -4.24 0.45
C CYS A 30 1.56 -5.78 0.53
N ASN A 31 0.89 -6.41 1.50
CA ASN A 31 0.90 -7.86 1.64
C ASN A 31 0.27 -8.53 0.41
N TYR A 32 -0.92 -8.10 0.00
CA TYR A 32 -1.59 -8.64 -1.18
C TYR A 32 -0.82 -8.36 -2.48
N ARG A 33 -0.24 -7.16 -2.67
CA ARG A 33 0.61 -6.88 -3.85
C ARG A 33 1.86 -7.74 -3.88
N SER A 34 2.52 -7.96 -2.75
CA SER A 34 3.69 -8.86 -2.67
C SER A 34 3.38 -10.31 -3.03
N ARG A 35 2.09 -10.70 -2.97
CA ARG A 35 1.58 -12.02 -3.37
C ARG A 35 1.04 -12.04 -4.81
N GLY A 36 1.23 -10.97 -5.58
CA GLY A 36 0.79 -10.86 -6.97
C GLY A 36 -0.70 -10.56 -7.16
N VAL A 37 -1.42 -10.18 -6.10
CA VAL A 37 -2.85 -9.85 -6.21
C VAL A 37 -3.03 -8.55 -7.00
N SER A 38 -4.05 -8.51 -7.86
CA SER A 38 -4.38 -7.31 -8.64
C SER A 38 -4.92 -6.19 -7.76
N VAL A 39 -4.67 -4.94 -8.15
CA VAL A 39 -5.11 -3.75 -7.42
C VAL A 39 -6.63 -3.72 -7.23
N LYS A 40 -7.37 -4.11 -8.28
CA LYS A 40 -8.84 -4.26 -8.25
C LYS A 40 -9.30 -5.21 -7.15
N ARG A 41 -8.68 -6.39 -7.05
CA ARG A 41 -9.05 -7.38 -6.03
C ARG A 41 -8.69 -6.92 -4.62
N ILE A 42 -7.61 -6.17 -4.46
CA ILE A 42 -7.22 -5.57 -3.17
C ILE A 42 -8.27 -4.53 -2.74
N HIS A 43 -8.73 -3.69 -3.65
CA HIS A 43 -9.77 -2.71 -3.37
C HIS A 43 -11.09 -3.36 -2.96
N GLU A 44 -11.53 -4.40 -3.68
CA GLU A 44 -12.72 -5.18 -3.32
C GLU A 44 -12.62 -5.73 -1.89
N ILE A 45 -11.53 -6.43 -1.55
CA ILE A 45 -11.33 -7.02 -0.22
C ILE A 45 -11.35 -5.95 0.89
N LEU A 46 -10.68 -4.82 0.68
CA LEU A 46 -10.59 -3.77 1.68
C LEU A 46 -11.91 -3.02 1.85
N THR A 47 -12.70 -2.90 0.78
CA THR A 47 -14.04 -2.31 0.80
C THR A 47 -15.04 -3.25 1.49
N GLU A 48 -15.01 -4.54 1.16
CA GLU A 48 -15.84 -5.58 1.81
C GLU A 48 -15.57 -5.66 3.31
N GLN A 49 -14.29 -5.57 3.71
CA GLN A 49 -13.88 -5.56 5.11
C GLN A 49 -14.12 -4.21 5.82
N LYS A 50 -14.68 -3.20 5.12
CA LYS A 50 -14.90 -1.83 5.60
C LYS A 50 -13.64 -1.19 6.19
N GLU A 51 -12.46 -1.59 5.71
CA GLU A 51 -11.18 -1.04 6.18
C GLU A 51 -10.80 0.25 5.49
N ILE A 52 -11.37 0.51 4.32
CA ILE A 52 -11.19 1.75 3.57
C ILE A 52 -12.55 2.29 3.13
N SER A 53 -12.69 3.61 3.21
CA SER A 53 -13.75 4.36 2.54
C SER A 53 -13.27 5.02 1.25
N ALA A 54 -12.00 4.79 0.90
CA ALA A 54 -11.33 5.44 -0.22
C ALA A 54 -11.76 4.82 -1.57
N SER A 55 -11.80 5.67 -2.59
CA SER A 55 -12.10 5.24 -3.96
C SER A 55 -11.00 4.32 -4.50
N TYR A 56 -11.37 3.50 -5.49
CA TYR A 56 -10.42 2.66 -6.23
C TYR A 56 -9.26 3.47 -6.81
N GLU A 57 -9.54 4.68 -7.30
CA GLU A 57 -8.58 5.62 -7.85
C GLU A 57 -7.54 6.08 -6.81
N THR A 58 -7.97 6.28 -5.56
CA THR A 58 -7.05 6.62 -4.45
C THR A 58 -6.09 5.47 -4.16
N LEU A 59 -6.58 4.23 -4.25
CA LEU A 59 -5.78 3.03 -4.04
C LEU A 59 -4.78 2.80 -5.20
N LEU A 60 -5.20 3.05 -6.44
CA LEU A 60 -4.33 3.02 -7.62
C LEU A 60 -3.20 4.05 -7.51
N LYS A 61 -3.55 5.30 -7.20
CA LYS A 61 -2.58 6.39 -7.06
C LYS A 61 -1.55 6.09 -5.96
N TYR A 62 -2.02 5.54 -4.83
CA TYR A 62 -1.12 5.08 -3.77
C TYR A 62 -0.12 4.01 -4.25
N ILE A 63 -0.58 3.03 -5.04
CA ILE A 63 0.30 1.96 -5.56
C ILE A 63 1.27 2.52 -6.60
N GLU A 64 0.82 3.41 -7.49
CA GLU A 64 1.71 4.09 -8.44
C GLU A 64 2.78 4.91 -7.72
N ASP A 65 2.41 5.66 -6.68
CA ASP A 65 3.35 6.42 -5.86
C ASP A 65 4.35 5.49 -5.17
N VAL A 66 3.91 4.32 -4.71
CA VAL A 66 4.80 3.29 -4.12
C VAL A 66 5.72 2.66 -5.17
N GLU A 67 5.24 2.41 -6.39
CA GLU A 67 6.02 1.74 -7.45
C GLU A 67 6.99 2.70 -8.16
N LYS A 68 6.66 4.00 -8.30
CA LYS A 68 7.53 5.01 -8.92
C LYS A 68 8.71 5.44 -8.07
N ASP A 69 8.62 5.24 -6.76
CA ASP A 69 9.60 5.70 -5.77
C ASP A 69 10.61 4.56 -5.41
N VAL A 70 10.54 3.41 -6.13
CA VAL A 70 11.42 2.23 -6.02
C VAL A 70 12.49 2.20 -7.10
#